data_AF-A0A7H8HVW8-F1
#
_entry.id   AF-A0A7H8HVW8-F1
#
_cell.length_a   1.000
_cell.length_b   1.000
_cell.length_c   1.000
_cell.angle_alpha   90.00
_cell.angle_beta   90.00
_cell.angle_gamma   90.00
#
_symmetry.space_group_name_H-M   'P 1'
#
loop_
_entity.id
_entity.type
_entity.pdbx_description
1 polymer ?
#
loop_
_entity_poly.entity_id
_entity_poly.type
_entity_poly.pdbx_seq_one_letter_code
_entity_poly.pdbx_strand_id
1 'polypeptide(L)'
;MTADPPGWHPVPPRRSLLARPAVTGLLGFVAGALLVGVPWLVLGLLGGPSGRPLTAPASLGGLGRAQDAIAKVGKDRGQPLIDRVGKSDRETAARVSAAYGGAGAVVQQYQDDELRRTIQLLAVRAPSPGLIAPYEDAEALGLAAPGTELVTFGDVQCLVQHDPVSAGSAPDPERSSVRTCQRTGTDLTVTLKSLSSEGNRDPREIAAIVEEAWAILTR
;
A
#
# COMPACT_ATOMS: atom_id res chain seq x y z
N MET A 1 23.77 95.96 34.77
CA MET A 1 24.45 94.77 34.21
C MET A 1 24.18 93.61 35.13
N THR A 2 23.21 92.77 34.79
CA THR A 2 22.92 91.48 35.44
C THR A 2 22.54 90.55 34.30
N ALA A 3 23.40 89.55 34.06
CA ALA A 3 23.29 88.60 32.96
C ALA A 3 22.32 87.48 33.32
N ASP A 4 21.44 87.12 32.39
CA ASP A 4 20.55 85.96 32.45
C ASP A 4 21.35 84.63 32.38
N PRO A 5 20.93 83.59 33.12
CA PRO A 5 21.50 82.25 32.97
C PRO A 5 20.93 81.52 31.74
N PRO A 6 21.74 80.68 31.06
CA PRO A 6 21.29 79.92 29.89
C PRO A 6 20.32 78.79 30.25
N GLY A 7 19.20 78.75 29.54
CA GLY A 7 18.16 77.73 29.67
C GLY A 7 18.62 76.34 29.20
N TRP A 8 18.23 75.32 29.97
CA TRP A 8 18.40 73.91 29.62
C TRP A 8 17.30 73.46 28.66
N HIS A 9 17.68 72.93 27.49
CA HIS A 9 16.76 72.20 26.61
C HIS A 9 16.90 70.69 26.85
N PRO A 10 15.81 69.95 27.17
CA PRO A 10 15.84 68.50 27.24
C PRO A 10 15.98 67.88 25.84
N VAL A 11 16.95 66.97 25.69
CA VAL A 11 17.16 66.16 24.48
C VAL A 11 16.07 65.08 24.39
N PRO A 12 15.33 64.93 23.27
CA PRO A 12 14.34 63.87 23.14
C PRO A 12 15.00 62.49 23.03
N PRO A 13 14.44 61.43 23.65
CA PRO A 13 15.00 60.09 23.58
C PRO A 13 14.86 59.50 22.16
N ARG A 14 15.97 58.98 21.63
CA ARG A 14 15.99 58.21 20.37
C ARG A 14 15.19 56.92 20.54
N ARG A 15 14.03 56.83 19.89
CA ARG A 15 13.23 55.59 19.82
C ARG A 15 13.89 54.58 18.88
N SER A 16 14.22 53.41 19.44
CA SER A 16 14.74 52.25 18.71
C SER A 16 13.68 51.70 17.72
N LEU A 17 14.10 51.46 16.48
CA LEU A 17 13.28 50.90 15.40
C LEU A 17 12.87 49.43 15.63
N LEU A 18 13.44 48.76 16.64
CA LEU A 18 13.13 47.37 16.99
C LEU A 18 11.78 47.18 17.71
N ALA A 19 11.08 48.25 18.07
CA ALA A 19 9.80 48.21 18.77
C ALA A 19 8.58 48.36 17.81
N ARG A 20 8.71 47.95 16.54
CA ARG A 20 7.58 47.94 15.59
C ARG A 20 7.00 46.52 15.50
N PRO A 21 5.80 46.26 16.05
CA PRO A 21 5.20 44.91 16.13
C PRO A 21 4.95 44.24 14.77
N ALA A 22 4.94 45.03 13.68
CA ALA A 22 4.84 44.52 12.32
C ALA A 22 6.09 43.76 11.85
N VAL A 23 7.28 44.13 12.34
CA VAL A 23 8.56 43.50 11.91
C VAL A 23 8.77 42.16 12.62
N THR A 24 8.41 42.07 13.90
CA THR A 24 8.45 40.81 14.67
C THR A 24 7.42 39.80 14.19
N GLY A 25 6.21 40.23 13.82
CA GLY A 25 5.20 39.34 13.24
C GLY A 25 5.63 38.71 11.91
N LEU A 26 6.31 39.47 11.05
CA LEU A 26 6.77 38.99 9.74
C LEU A 26 7.97 38.02 9.88
N LEU A 27 8.89 38.30 10.79
CA LEU A 27 9.97 37.36 11.13
C LEU A 27 9.44 36.05 11.73
N GLY A 28 8.42 36.13 12.61
CA GLY A 28 7.76 34.94 13.16
C GLY A 28 7.06 34.11 12.08
N PHE A 29 6.39 34.77 11.13
CA PHE A 29 5.72 34.09 10.00
C PHE A 29 6.73 33.42 9.05
N VAL A 30 7.84 34.09 8.71
CA VAL A 30 8.89 33.51 7.86
C VAL A 30 9.58 32.35 8.56
N ALA A 31 9.90 32.48 9.85
CA ALA A 31 10.47 31.39 10.64
C ALA A 31 9.51 30.20 10.79
N GLY A 32 8.21 30.46 11.00
CA GLY A 32 7.18 29.43 11.03
C GLY A 32 7.01 28.74 9.66
N ALA A 33 6.97 29.50 8.57
CA ALA A 33 6.87 28.95 7.21
C ALA A 33 8.11 28.12 6.84
N LEU A 34 9.31 28.51 7.27
CA LEU A 34 10.52 27.71 7.08
C LEU A 34 10.52 26.43 7.93
N LEU A 35 10.12 26.51 9.20
CA LEU A 35 10.10 25.35 10.10
C LEU A 35 9.06 24.30 9.72
N VAL A 36 7.95 24.69 9.09
CA VAL A 36 6.91 23.73 8.64
C VAL A 36 7.12 23.34 7.16
N GLY A 37 7.61 24.26 6.33
CA GLY A 37 7.81 24.04 4.90
C GLY A 37 9.06 23.20 4.58
N VAL A 38 10.16 23.37 5.32
CA VAL A 38 11.40 22.63 5.06
C VAL A 38 11.25 21.13 5.37
N PRO A 39 10.63 20.69 6.50
CA PRO A 39 10.40 19.26 6.73
C PRO A 39 9.50 18.62 5.67
N TRP A 40 8.49 19.34 5.18
CA TRP A 40 7.59 18.84 4.13
C TRP A 40 8.28 18.71 2.78
N LEU A 41 9.15 19.67 2.43
CA LEU A 41 10.01 19.59 1.24
C LEU A 41 11.06 18.48 1.34
N VAL A 42 11.68 18.31 2.51
CA VAL A 42 12.68 17.24 2.73
C VAL A 42 12.04 15.86 2.65
N LEU A 43 10.82 15.68 3.18
CA LEU A 43 10.04 14.45 3.00
C LEU A 43 9.65 14.20 1.53
N GLY A 44 9.36 15.24 0.76
CA GLY A 44 9.09 15.13 -0.67
C GLY A 44 10.33 14.78 -1.52
N LEU A 45 11.50 15.29 -1.15
CA LEU A 45 12.77 15.04 -1.85
C LEU A 45 13.40 13.68 -1.54
N LEU A 46 13.06 13.05 -0.42
CA LEU A 46 13.66 11.79 0.03
C LEU A 46 12.95 10.50 -0.43
N GLY A 47 11.86 10.60 -1.19
CA GLY A 47 11.21 9.39 -1.73
C GLY A 47 9.69 9.49 -1.83
N GLY A 48 9.18 10.50 -2.53
CA GLY A 48 7.77 10.53 -2.90
C GLY A 48 7.37 9.28 -3.71
N PRO A 49 6.09 8.86 -3.66
CA PRO A 49 5.61 7.71 -4.41
C PRO A 49 5.93 7.84 -5.90
N SER A 50 6.56 6.80 -6.47
CA SER A 50 6.94 6.84 -7.88
C SER A 50 5.69 6.70 -8.75
N GLY A 51 5.39 7.73 -9.53
CA GLY A 51 4.31 7.70 -10.53
C GLY A 51 4.62 6.84 -11.76
N ARG A 52 5.75 6.11 -11.77
CA ARG A 52 6.15 5.27 -12.90
C ARG A 52 5.08 4.20 -13.17
N PRO A 53 4.55 4.10 -14.40
CA PRO A 53 3.48 3.16 -14.70
C PRO A 53 3.93 1.72 -14.48
N LEU A 54 2.98 0.88 -14.06
CA LEU A 54 3.12 -0.57 -13.97
C LEU A 54 2.23 -1.22 -15.03
N THR A 55 2.76 -2.25 -15.69
CA THR A 55 2.00 -3.06 -16.64
C THR A 55 1.92 -4.48 -16.12
N ALA A 56 0.69 -4.96 -15.89
CA ALA A 56 0.48 -6.34 -15.47
C ALA A 56 0.89 -7.31 -16.59
N PRO A 57 1.55 -8.44 -16.26
CA PRO A 57 1.94 -9.42 -17.27
C PRO A 57 0.71 -10.03 -17.98
N ALA A 58 0.93 -10.61 -19.16
CA ALA A 58 -0.13 -11.27 -19.92
C ALA A 58 -0.59 -12.59 -19.27
N SER A 59 0.31 -13.26 -18.55
CA SER A 59 0.07 -14.49 -17.81
C SER A 59 0.86 -14.44 -16.50
N LEU A 60 0.43 -15.21 -15.51
CA LEU A 60 1.11 -15.28 -14.22
C LEU A 60 0.84 -16.63 -13.56
N GLY A 61 1.88 -17.37 -13.17
CA GLY A 61 1.70 -18.69 -12.54
C GLY A 61 0.97 -19.71 -13.41
N GLY A 62 1.14 -19.63 -14.74
CA GLY A 62 0.39 -20.45 -15.71
C GLY A 62 -1.07 -20.03 -15.93
N LEU A 63 -1.55 -18.98 -15.24
CA LEU A 63 -2.90 -18.44 -15.40
C LEU A 63 -2.92 -17.34 -16.47
N GLY A 64 -3.98 -17.31 -17.27
CA GLY A 64 -4.26 -16.22 -18.21
C GLY A 64 -4.97 -15.07 -17.51
N ARG A 65 -5.10 -13.91 -18.18
CA ARG A 65 -5.98 -12.85 -17.68
C ARG A 65 -7.42 -13.36 -17.65
N ALA A 66 -8.17 -13.02 -16.60
CA ALA A 66 -9.54 -13.48 -16.44
C ALA A 66 -10.42 -13.10 -17.65
N GLN A 67 -10.19 -11.93 -18.25
CA GLN A 67 -10.88 -11.48 -19.46
C GLN A 67 -10.69 -12.45 -20.64
N ASP A 68 -9.49 -12.98 -20.81
CA ASP A 68 -9.15 -13.91 -21.90
C ASP A 68 -9.80 -15.28 -21.67
N ALA A 69 -9.82 -15.76 -20.43
CA ALA A 69 -10.50 -17.00 -20.05
C ALA A 69 -12.03 -16.88 -20.24
N ILE A 70 -12.63 -15.77 -19.79
CA ILE A 70 -14.07 -15.50 -19.95
C ILE A 70 -14.47 -15.42 -21.43
N ALA A 71 -13.63 -14.83 -22.28
CA ALA A 71 -13.90 -14.72 -23.71
C ALA A 71 -14.08 -16.09 -24.39
N LYS A 72 -13.49 -17.16 -23.85
CA LYS A 72 -13.59 -18.54 -24.38
C LYS A 72 -14.95 -19.20 -24.07
N VAL A 73 -15.67 -18.76 -23.03
CA VAL A 73 -16.92 -19.41 -22.56
C VAL A 73 -18.15 -19.02 -23.38
N GLY A 74 -18.07 -17.99 -24.22
CA GLY A 74 -19.09 -17.62 -25.20
C GLY A 74 -19.31 -16.11 -25.31
N LYS A 75 -19.32 -15.58 -26.54
CA LYS A 75 -19.29 -14.13 -26.82
C LYS A 75 -20.45 -13.35 -26.19
N ASP A 76 -21.67 -13.87 -26.28
CA ASP A 76 -22.88 -13.10 -25.92
C ASP A 76 -23.10 -12.99 -24.40
N ARG A 77 -22.61 -13.96 -23.62
CA ARG A 77 -22.68 -13.93 -22.14
C ARG A 77 -21.39 -13.44 -21.51
N GLY A 78 -20.24 -13.56 -22.19
CA GLY A 78 -18.93 -13.22 -21.65
C GLY A 78 -18.65 -11.72 -21.58
N GLN A 79 -19.10 -10.93 -22.57
CA GLN A 79 -18.75 -9.51 -22.65
C GLN A 79 -19.13 -8.70 -21.40
N PRO A 80 -20.35 -8.82 -20.83
CA PRO A 80 -20.69 -8.11 -19.60
C PRO A 80 -19.80 -8.49 -18.40
N LEU A 81 -19.30 -9.73 -18.34
CA LEU A 81 -18.37 -10.15 -17.30
C LEU A 81 -16.96 -9.58 -17.54
N ILE A 82 -16.48 -9.61 -18.79
CA ILE A 82 -15.20 -8.98 -19.18
C ILE A 82 -15.20 -7.50 -18.80
N ASP A 83 -16.27 -6.78 -19.15
CA ASP A 83 -16.42 -5.36 -18.84
C ASP A 83 -16.46 -5.11 -17.33
N ARG A 84 -17.14 -5.97 -16.56
CA ARG A 84 -17.20 -5.91 -15.10
C ARG A 84 -15.83 -6.12 -14.47
N VAL A 85 -15.11 -7.18 -14.86
CA VAL A 85 -13.77 -7.48 -14.34
C VAL A 85 -12.81 -6.36 -14.70
N GLY A 86 -12.79 -5.91 -15.96
CA GLY A 86 -11.95 -4.80 -16.39
C GLY A 86 -12.28 -3.48 -15.68
N LYS A 87 -13.54 -3.19 -15.41
CA LYS A 87 -13.93 -2.02 -14.59
C LYS A 87 -13.46 -2.18 -13.15
N SER A 88 -13.67 -3.35 -12.54
CA SER A 88 -13.26 -3.64 -11.17
C SER A 88 -11.74 -3.48 -11.00
N ASP A 89 -10.95 -4.03 -11.92
CA ASP A 89 -9.49 -3.92 -11.90
C ASP A 89 -9.04 -2.46 -12.02
N ARG A 90 -9.60 -1.68 -12.95
CA ARG A 90 -9.27 -0.24 -13.11
C ARG A 90 -9.63 0.59 -11.87
N GLU A 91 -10.84 0.42 -11.34
CA GLU A 91 -11.29 1.15 -10.15
C GLU A 91 -10.47 0.78 -8.91
N THR A 92 -10.10 -0.50 -8.79
CA THR A 92 -9.25 -0.98 -7.68
C THR A 92 -7.84 -0.42 -7.82
N ALA A 93 -7.25 -0.42 -9.02
CA ALA A 93 -5.94 0.16 -9.27
C ALA A 93 -5.90 1.67 -8.94
N ALA A 94 -6.94 2.42 -9.32
CA ALA A 94 -7.06 3.83 -8.98
C ALA A 94 -7.12 4.06 -7.46
N ARG A 95 -7.90 3.23 -6.73
CA ARG A 95 -7.99 3.30 -5.26
C ARG A 95 -6.69 2.92 -4.57
N VAL A 96 -5.98 1.90 -5.07
CA VAL A 96 -4.65 1.55 -4.56
C VAL A 96 -3.68 2.68 -4.81
N SER A 97 -3.61 3.22 -6.02
CA SER A 97 -2.77 4.38 -6.34
C SER A 97 -3.04 5.54 -5.37
N ALA A 98 -4.31 5.90 -5.16
CA ALA A 98 -4.69 6.95 -4.22
C ALA A 98 -4.27 6.65 -2.76
N ALA A 99 -4.43 5.41 -2.30
CA ALA A 99 -4.02 4.99 -0.95
C ALA A 99 -2.50 5.10 -0.74
N TYR A 100 -1.72 4.98 -1.82
CA TYR A 100 -0.26 5.14 -1.82
C TYR A 100 0.18 6.50 -2.40
N GLY A 101 -0.63 7.55 -2.21
CA GLY A 101 -0.24 8.93 -2.55
C GLY A 101 -0.07 9.20 -4.04
N GLY A 102 -0.75 8.45 -4.90
CA GLY A 102 -0.65 8.57 -6.36
C GLY A 102 0.45 7.72 -6.99
N ALA A 103 1.04 6.77 -6.24
CA ALA A 103 2.00 5.82 -6.79
C ALA A 103 1.44 5.06 -8.00
N GLY A 104 2.32 4.73 -8.96
CA GLY A 104 1.95 3.86 -10.07
C GLY A 104 1.46 2.52 -9.52
N ALA A 105 0.21 2.16 -9.85
CA ALA A 105 -0.43 0.94 -9.40
C ALA A 105 -1.07 0.19 -10.56
N VAL A 106 -1.06 -1.13 -10.48
CA VAL A 106 -1.78 -2.00 -11.41
C VAL A 106 -2.51 -3.08 -10.62
N VAL A 107 -3.71 -3.41 -11.08
CA VAL A 107 -4.50 -4.53 -10.60
C VAL A 107 -4.94 -5.36 -11.80
N GLN A 108 -4.82 -6.67 -11.69
CA GLN A 108 -5.19 -7.59 -12.76
C GLN A 108 -5.66 -8.92 -12.16
N GLN A 109 -6.85 -9.35 -12.55
CA GLN A 109 -7.33 -10.69 -12.23
C GLN A 109 -6.78 -11.72 -13.23
N TYR A 110 -6.30 -12.85 -12.71
CA TYR A 110 -5.85 -14.01 -13.47
C TYR A 110 -6.69 -15.23 -13.13
N GLN A 111 -6.91 -16.09 -14.13
CA GLN A 111 -7.79 -17.25 -14.02
C GLN A 111 -7.31 -18.38 -14.92
N ASP A 112 -7.62 -19.61 -14.54
CA ASP A 112 -7.45 -20.79 -15.37
C ASP A 112 -8.56 -20.92 -16.42
N ASP A 113 -8.33 -21.74 -17.43
CA ASP A 113 -9.29 -21.94 -18.53
C ASP A 113 -10.59 -22.63 -18.08
N GLU A 114 -10.54 -23.36 -16.95
CA GLU A 114 -11.72 -24.00 -16.35
C GLU A 114 -12.51 -23.06 -15.41
N LEU A 115 -12.03 -21.84 -15.20
CA LEU A 115 -12.61 -20.84 -14.30
C LEU A 115 -12.68 -21.24 -12.81
N ARG A 116 -11.92 -22.25 -12.37
CA ARG A 116 -11.92 -22.75 -10.99
C ARG A 116 -10.96 -22.00 -10.08
N ARG A 117 -9.79 -21.63 -10.62
CA ARG A 117 -8.73 -20.96 -9.88
C ARG A 117 -8.65 -19.51 -10.29
N THR A 118 -8.93 -18.60 -9.35
CA THR A 118 -8.85 -17.16 -9.60
C THR A 118 -7.94 -16.49 -8.58
N ILE A 119 -6.99 -15.72 -9.07
CA ILE A 119 -6.12 -14.84 -8.25
C ILE A 119 -6.20 -13.40 -8.75
N GLN A 120 -5.92 -12.44 -7.88
CA GLN A 120 -5.80 -11.04 -8.22
C GLN A 120 -4.41 -10.53 -7.86
N LEU A 121 -3.71 -10.03 -8.87
CA LEU A 121 -2.48 -9.27 -8.70
C LEU A 121 -2.82 -7.83 -8.34
N LEU A 122 -2.16 -7.31 -7.30
CA LEU A 122 -2.09 -5.90 -6.99
C LEU A 122 -0.61 -5.54 -6.85
N ALA A 123 -0.14 -4.58 -7.64
CA ALA A 123 1.22 -4.08 -7.51
C ALA A 123 1.24 -2.56 -7.47
N VAL A 124 2.12 -1.99 -6.64
CA VAL A 124 2.23 -0.54 -6.44
C VAL A 124 3.68 -0.13 -6.24
N ARG A 125 4.08 1.02 -6.83
CA ARG A 125 5.43 1.60 -6.73
C ARG A 125 5.66 2.34 -5.40
N ALA A 126 5.47 1.60 -4.31
CA ALA A 126 5.65 2.08 -2.95
C ALA A 126 5.89 0.90 -2.00
N PRO A 127 6.59 1.12 -0.87
CA PRO A 127 6.68 0.11 0.18
C PRO A 127 5.32 -0.05 0.88
N SER A 128 5.01 -1.26 1.31
CA SER A 128 3.84 -1.58 2.14
C SER A 128 4.32 -2.18 3.47
N PRO A 129 3.61 -1.95 4.59
CA PRO A 129 3.83 -2.76 5.78
C PRO A 129 3.63 -4.25 5.45
N GLY A 130 4.33 -5.12 6.20
CA GLY A 130 4.15 -6.57 6.10
C GLY A 130 2.71 -6.99 6.40
N LEU A 131 2.37 -8.22 5.99
CA LEU A 131 1.08 -8.81 6.33
C LEU A 131 0.99 -9.06 7.84
N ILE A 132 -0.22 -8.98 8.37
CA ILE A 132 -0.50 -9.20 9.79
C ILE A 132 -1.57 -10.30 9.89
N ALA A 133 -1.25 -11.36 10.63
CA ALA A 133 -2.26 -12.28 11.14
C ALA A 133 -2.82 -11.70 12.45
N PRO A 134 -4.14 -11.47 12.56
CA PRO A 134 -4.75 -11.06 13.81
C PRO A 134 -4.43 -12.03 14.94
N TYR A 135 -4.21 -11.51 16.14
CA TYR A 135 -4.05 -12.36 17.32
C TYR A 135 -5.34 -13.11 17.61
N GLU A 136 -5.21 -14.41 17.85
CA GLU A 136 -6.31 -15.31 18.20
C GLU A 136 -5.83 -16.26 19.31
N ASP A 137 -6.54 -16.27 20.43
CA ASP A 137 -6.27 -17.17 21.55
C ASP A 137 -6.93 -18.53 21.27
N ALA A 138 -6.21 -19.37 20.52
CA ALA A 138 -6.71 -20.70 20.13
C ALA A 138 -7.03 -21.58 21.35
N GLU A 139 -6.28 -21.46 22.45
CA GLU A 139 -6.52 -22.25 23.67
C GLU A 139 -7.83 -21.83 24.34
N ALA A 140 -8.05 -20.53 24.54
CA ALA A 140 -9.31 -20.03 25.09
C ALA A 140 -10.52 -20.35 24.20
N LEU A 141 -10.31 -20.47 22.89
CA LEU A 141 -11.35 -20.87 21.92
C LEU A 141 -11.52 -22.39 21.79
N GLY A 142 -10.69 -23.20 22.46
CA GLY A 142 -10.71 -24.66 22.34
C GLY A 142 -10.38 -25.15 20.93
N LEU A 143 -9.54 -24.41 20.19
CA LEU A 143 -9.08 -24.72 18.85
C LEU A 143 -7.69 -25.38 18.87
N ALA A 144 -7.37 -26.18 17.86
CA ALA A 144 -6.04 -26.79 17.74
C ALA A 144 -4.98 -25.80 17.26
N ALA A 145 -5.38 -24.77 16.51
CA ALA A 145 -4.52 -23.71 15.98
C ALA A 145 -5.35 -22.45 15.72
N PRO A 146 -4.72 -21.26 15.62
CA PRO A 146 -5.38 -20.04 15.18
C PRO A 146 -6.02 -20.18 13.81
N GLY A 147 -7.15 -19.49 13.58
CA GLY A 147 -7.82 -19.48 12.28
C GLY A 147 -6.98 -18.86 11.16
N THR A 148 -6.06 -17.95 11.48
CA THR A 148 -5.13 -17.38 10.49
C THR A 148 -3.68 -17.48 10.95
N GLU A 149 -2.81 -17.90 10.04
CA GLU A 149 -1.37 -18.00 10.26
C GLU A 149 -0.62 -17.17 9.22
N LEU A 150 0.49 -16.56 9.65
CA LEU A 150 1.43 -15.90 8.76
C LEU A 150 2.64 -16.81 8.53
N VAL A 151 2.82 -17.29 7.31
CA VAL A 151 3.97 -18.11 6.90
C VAL A 151 4.88 -17.33 5.95
N THR A 152 6.18 -17.62 5.95
CA THR A 152 7.17 -16.88 5.15
C THR A 152 7.99 -17.81 4.26
N PHE A 153 8.19 -17.40 3.00
CA PHE A 153 9.02 -18.09 2.01
C PHE A 153 9.96 -17.08 1.35
N GLY A 154 11.23 -17.08 1.76
CA GLY A 154 12.17 -16.04 1.33
C GLY A 154 11.70 -14.66 1.78
N ASP A 155 11.52 -13.73 0.83
CA ASP A 155 11.03 -12.37 1.07
C ASP A 155 9.50 -12.25 0.92
N VAL A 156 8.79 -13.37 0.70
CA VAL A 156 7.33 -13.40 0.57
C VAL A 156 6.68 -13.81 1.89
N GLN A 157 5.72 -13.02 2.34
CA GLN A 157 4.82 -13.35 3.44
C GLN A 157 3.49 -13.83 2.89
N CYS A 158 2.93 -14.90 3.43
CA CYS A 158 1.62 -15.43 3.05
C CYS A 158 0.72 -15.58 4.28
N LEU A 159 -0.47 -15.01 4.19
CA LEU A 159 -1.54 -15.18 5.16
C LEU A 159 -2.39 -16.40 4.76
N VAL A 160 -2.32 -17.45 5.57
CA VAL A 160 -3.06 -18.70 5.40
C VAL A 160 -4.26 -18.68 6.33
N GLN A 161 -5.42 -19.05 5.81
CA GLN A 161 -6.64 -19.29 6.59
C GLN A 161 -6.82 -20.79 6.76
N HIS A 162 -7.00 -21.22 8.00
CA HIS A 162 -7.39 -22.56 8.36
C HIS A 162 -8.89 -22.61 8.67
N ASP A 163 -9.54 -23.72 8.34
CA ASP A 163 -10.83 -24.04 8.93
C ASP A 163 -10.66 -24.36 10.42
N PRO A 164 -11.57 -23.91 11.29
CA PRO A 164 -11.47 -24.16 12.72
C PRO A 164 -11.57 -25.65 13.02
N VAL A 165 -10.64 -26.16 13.82
CA VAL A 165 -10.60 -27.54 14.30
C VAL A 165 -10.48 -27.54 15.82
N SER A 166 -11.21 -28.44 16.48
CA SER A 166 -11.20 -28.55 17.94
C SER A 166 -9.83 -28.97 18.47
N ALA A 167 -9.48 -28.50 19.67
CA ALA A 167 -8.29 -28.91 20.39
C ALA A 167 -8.17 -30.45 20.46
N GLY A 168 -6.95 -30.95 20.26
CA GLY A 168 -6.66 -32.40 20.20
C GLY A 168 -6.84 -33.03 18.82
N SER A 169 -7.31 -32.28 17.82
CA SER A 169 -7.32 -32.70 16.41
C SER A 169 -6.18 -32.05 15.64
N ALA A 170 -5.67 -32.70 14.60
CA ALA A 170 -4.71 -32.07 13.69
C ALA A 170 -5.43 -31.17 12.67
N PRO A 171 -4.93 -29.96 12.38
CA PRO A 171 -5.44 -29.16 11.26
C PRO A 171 -5.34 -29.93 9.94
N ASP A 172 -6.42 -29.93 9.17
CA ASP A 172 -6.45 -30.54 7.86
C ASP A 172 -5.80 -29.58 6.84
N PRO A 173 -4.65 -29.93 6.24
CA PRO A 173 -4.00 -29.08 5.24
C PRO A 173 -4.89 -28.88 4.00
N GLU A 174 -5.81 -29.81 3.69
CA GLU A 174 -6.76 -29.67 2.57
C GLU A 174 -7.88 -28.67 2.85
N ARG A 175 -8.04 -28.27 4.12
CA ARG A 175 -8.98 -27.23 4.58
C ARG A 175 -8.30 -25.90 4.88
N SER A 176 -7.05 -25.77 4.46
CA SER A 176 -6.30 -24.52 4.57
C SER A 176 -6.25 -23.86 3.19
N SER A 177 -6.40 -22.54 3.14
CA SER A 177 -6.32 -21.77 1.90
C SER A 177 -5.50 -20.50 2.07
N VAL A 178 -4.69 -20.20 1.07
CA VAL A 178 -3.91 -18.97 1.03
C VAL A 178 -4.85 -17.82 0.72
N ARG A 179 -4.97 -16.84 1.62
CA ARG A 179 -5.78 -15.65 1.37
C ARG A 179 -5.02 -14.61 0.58
N THR A 180 -3.79 -14.32 1.01
CA THR A 180 -2.98 -13.25 0.44
C THR A 180 -1.51 -13.57 0.63
N CYS A 181 -0.70 -13.41 -0.41
CA CYS A 181 0.75 -13.36 -0.31
C CYS A 181 1.26 -11.99 -0.75
N GLN A 182 2.30 -11.49 -0.10
CA GLN A 182 2.89 -10.18 -0.36
C GLN A 182 4.42 -10.25 -0.32
N ARG A 183 5.05 -9.62 -1.30
CA ARG A 183 6.46 -9.23 -1.27
C ARG A 183 6.54 -7.71 -1.30
N THR A 184 7.31 -7.13 -0.38
CA THR A 184 7.54 -5.68 -0.32
C THR A 184 9.02 -5.38 -0.36
N GLY A 185 9.39 -4.33 -1.09
CA GLY A 185 10.72 -3.74 -1.11
C GLY A 185 10.63 -2.23 -0.94
N THR A 186 11.72 -1.53 -1.22
CA THR A 186 11.80 -0.07 -1.03
C THR A 186 10.90 0.73 -1.97
N ASP A 187 10.63 0.21 -3.17
CA ASP A 187 10.03 0.96 -4.29
C ASP A 187 9.00 0.14 -5.08
N LEU A 188 8.69 -1.07 -4.60
CA LEU A 188 7.66 -1.94 -5.16
C LEU A 188 7.05 -2.79 -4.05
N THR A 189 5.72 -2.93 -4.08
CA THR A 189 5.00 -3.97 -3.37
C THR A 189 4.21 -4.78 -4.39
N VAL A 190 4.29 -6.11 -4.27
CA VAL A 190 3.51 -7.05 -5.07
C VAL A 190 2.68 -7.91 -4.12
N THR A 191 1.37 -7.94 -4.35
CA THR A 191 0.41 -8.72 -3.58
C THR A 191 -0.39 -9.62 -4.52
N LEU A 192 -0.51 -10.88 -4.16
CA LEU A 192 -1.45 -11.81 -4.76
C LEU A 192 -2.56 -12.13 -3.76
N LYS A 193 -3.81 -11.92 -4.16
CA LYS A 193 -5.00 -12.33 -3.41
C LYS A 193 -5.65 -13.51 -4.09
N SER A 194 -5.95 -14.56 -3.33
CA SER A 194 -6.76 -15.67 -3.84
C SER A 194 -8.22 -15.26 -3.78
N LEU A 195 -8.92 -15.32 -4.92
CA LEU A 195 -10.35 -15.04 -4.99
C LEU A 195 -11.20 -16.32 -4.92
N SER A 196 -10.58 -17.48 -5.12
CA SER A 196 -11.18 -18.80 -4.92
C SER A 196 -10.37 -19.60 -3.90
N SER A 197 -11.03 -20.51 -3.18
CA SER A 197 -10.37 -21.50 -2.31
C SER A 197 -9.82 -22.68 -3.09
N GLU A 198 -10.39 -22.99 -4.26
CA GLU A 198 -9.93 -24.08 -5.13
C GLU A 198 -8.62 -23.68 -5.84
N GLY A 199 -7.63 -24.59 -5.79
CA GLY A 199 -6.33 -24.41 -6.44
C GLY A 199 -5.36 -23.44 -5.75
N ASN A 200 -5.70 -22.89 -4.58
CA ASN A 200 -4.90 -21.89 -3.87
C ASN A 200 -4.54 -22.34 -2.44
N ARG A 201 -4.24 -23.63 -2.25
CA ARG A 201 -3.96 -24.23 -0.93
C ARG A 201 -2.49 -24.19 -0.55
N ASP A 202 -1.57 -24.35 -1.51
CA ASP A 202 -0.13 -24.37 -1.24
C ASP A 202 0.44 -22.94 -1.18
N PRO A 203 0.83 -22.44 0.00
CA PRO A 203 1.42 -21.10 0.12
C PRO A 203 2.79 -21.00 -0.55
N ARG A 204 3.54 -22.10 -0.71
CA ARG A 204 4.82 -22.09 -1.41
C ARG A 204 4.63 -21.87 -2.91
N GLU A 205 3.60 -22.48 -3.48
CA GLU A 205 3.24 -22.26 -4.88
C GLU A 205 2.86 -20.80 -5.11
N ILE A 206 1.95 -20.23 -4.30
CA ILE A 206 1.55 -18.82 -4.46
C ILE A 206 2.72 -17.88 -4.23
N ALA A 207 3.62 -18.18 -3.28
CA ALA A 207 4.84 -17.40 -3.08
C ALA A 207 5.73 -17.38 -4.33
N ALA A 208 5.88 -18.52 -5.02
CA ALA A 208 6.62 -18.57 -6.28
C ALA A 208 5.99 -17.70 -7.38
N ILE A 209 4.65 -17.61 -7.43
CA ILE A 209 3.93 -16.73 -8.35
C ILE A 209 4.15 -15.25 -7.99
N VAL A 210 4.21 -14.91 -6.69
CA VAL A 210 4.58 -13.54 -6.24
C VAL A 210 5.98 -13.19 -6.71
N GLU A 211 6.94 -14.11 -6.58
CA GLU A 211 8.32 -13.91 -7.05
C GLU A 211 8.41 -13.74 -8.56
N GLU A 212 7.63 -14.51 -9.33
CA GLU A 212 7.52 -14.34 -10.78
C GLU A 212 7.04 -12.92 -11.14
N ALA A 213 5.93 -12.49 -10.52
CA ALA A 213 5.39 -11.14 -10.72
C ALA A 213 6.41 -10.06 -10.31
N TRP A 214 7.11 -10.25 -9.19
CA TRP A 214 8.16 -9.35 -8.72
C TRP A 214 9.28 -9.21 -9.74
N ALA A 215 9.78 -10.33 -10.27
CA ALA A 215 10.86 -10.35 -11.25
C ALA A 215 10.48 -9.67 -12.58
N ILE A 216 9.20 -9.73 -12.98
CA ILE A 216 8.68 -9.06 -14.17
C ILE A 216 8.54 -7.55 -13.93
N LEU A 217 7.91 -7.15 -12.82
CA LEU A 217 7.54 -5.76 -12.53
C LEU A 217 8.72 -4.90 -12.04
N THR A 218 9.82 -5.51 -11.65
CA THR A 218 11.04 -4.78 -11.25
C THR A 218 11.84 -4.26 -12.45
N ARG A 219 11.70 -4.91 -13.62
CA ARG A 219 12.34 -4.47 -14.88
C ARG A 219 11.74 -3.14 -15.35
#